data_AF-A0A838VKR5-F1
#
_entry.id   AF-A0A838VKR5-F1
#
_cell.length_a   1.000
_cell.length_b   1.000
_cell.length_c   1.000
_cell.angle_alpha   90.00
_cell.angle_beta   90.00
_cell.angle_gamma   90.00
#
_symmetry.space_group_name_H-M   'P 1'
#
loop_
_entity.id
_entity.type
_entity.pdbx_description
1 polymer ?
#
loop_
_entity_poly.entity_id
_entity_poly.type
_entity_poly.pdbx_seq_one_letter_code
_entity_poly.pdbx_strand_id
1 'polypeptide(L)'
;MNCVYIFVTNDIPDPYLNSVVHCIKKGVNHIVFVQIEDERTRQIQLNLLKSNVSNLLKDLKSGFYRYYIGDNKDRLVPLDTEYNTNEFTKLKIQYSSWHESCLKDDTIWEIKRIKYLELRQYISSIHKKNKSAIIDVTSIKKVYIGDIFACCLLENFGNLCTFELVGKPNYDKPWKTLIHELEEGKDYQYANLVETLIFKDSAKAILIRTVPLLISILGTVLFVSLTLTAVFFFGFSSLFAQAVSIIGTVLGIISFFLIYFPIRGK
;
A
#
# COMPACT_ATOMS: atom_id res chain seq x y z
N MET A 1 -14.28 3.92 -12.71
CA MET A 1 -12.99 3.66 -13.38
C MET A 1 -12.05 3.08 -12.34
N ASN A 2 -11.61 1.84 -12.55
CA ASN A 2 -10.79 1.13 -11.58
C ASN A 2 -9.32 1.40 -11.90
N CYS A 3 -8.60 1.95 -10.93
CA CYS A 3 -7.26 2.47 -11.13
C CYS A 3 -6.27 1.81 -10.17
N VAL A 4 -5.10 1.43 -10.66
CA VAL A 4 -3.97 0.96 -9.86
C VAL A 4 -2.76 1.87 -10.06
N TYR A 5 -2.16 2.27 -8.95
CA TYR A 5 -0.92 3.03 -8.89
C TYR A 5 0.18 2.08 -8.44
N ILE A 6 0.97 1.58 -9.38
CA ILE A 6 2.06 0.65 -9.11
C ILE A 6 3.32 1.46 -8.89
N PHE A 7 3.84 1.42 -7.66
CA PHE A 7 5.09 2.09 -7.35
C PHE A 7 6.28 1.25 -7.80
N VAL A 8 7.21 1.87 -8.52
CA VAL A 8 8.30 1.18 -9.21
C VAL A 8 9.67 1.72 -8.81
N THR A 9 10.67 0.84 -8.78
CA THR A 9 12.06 1.20 -8.41
C THR A 9 13.14 0.67 -9.34
N ASN A 10 12.76 -0.09 -10.35
CA ASN A 10 13.62 -0.55 -11.45
C ASN A 10 12.81 -0.62 -12.74
N ASP A 11 13.50 -0.78 -13.87
CA ASP A 11 12.95 -0.95 -15.23
C ASP A 11 12.77 -2.43 -15.64
N ILE A 12 13.06 -3.37 -14.74
CA ILE A 12 12.90 -4.80 -14.98
C ILE A 12 11.40 -5.13 -14.92
N PRO A 13 10.78 -5.69 -15.97
CA PRO A 13 9.31 -5.85 -16.04
C PRO A 13 8.76 -6.99 -15.16
N ASP A 14 9.52 -8.07 -14.95
CA ASP A 14 9.06 -9.30 -14.30
C ASP A 14 8.39 -9.09 -12.94
N PRO A 15 8.94 -8.27 -12.03
CA PRO A 15 8.34 -8.06 -10.71
C PRO A 15 6.97 -7.37 -10.76
N TYR A 16 6.61 -6.71 -11.86
CA TYR A 16 5.35 -5.98 -11.99
C TYR A 16 4.29 -6.77 -12.76
N LEU A 17 4.69 -7.78 -13.53
CA LEU A 17 3.81 -8.51 -14.45
C LEU A 17 2.63 -9.15 -13.72
N ASN A 18 2.89 -9.86 -12.62
CA ASN A 18 1.85 -10.55 -11.86
C ASN A 18 0.83 -9.56 -11.28
N SER A 19 1.27 -8.45 -10.70
CA SER A 19 0.38 -7.40 -10.17
C SER A 19 -0.46 -6.76 -11.27
N VAL A 20 0.14 -6.45 -12.42
CA VAL A 20 -0.57 -5.92 -13.59
C VAL A 20 -1.66 -6.88 -14.05
N VAL A 21 -1.32 -8.15 -14.27
CA VAL A 21 -2.28 -9.15 -14.75
C VAL A 21 -3.36 -9.41 -13.72
N HIS A 22 -3.01 -9.48 -12.43
CA HIS A 22 -3.99 -9.61 -11.35
C HIS A 22 -5.02 -8.46 -11.40
N CYS A 23 -4.54 -7.22 -11.43
CA CYS A 23 -5.39 -6.03 -11.48
C CYS A 23 -6.31 -6.04 -12.70
N ILE A 24 -5.79 -6.39 -13.89
CA ILE A 24 -6.59 -6.48 -15.12
C ILE A 24 -7.67 -7.56 -14.98
N LYS A 25 -7.35 -8.74 -14.41
CA LYS A 25 -8.34 -9.79 -14.13
C LYS A 25 -9.46 -9.31 -13.20
N LYS A 26 -9.17 -8.38 -12.28
CA LYS A 26 -10.15 -7.74 -11.39
C LYS A 26 -10.87 -6.53 -12.03
N GLY A 27 -10.65 -6.28 -13.32
CA GLY A 27 -11.32 -5.21 -14.06
C GLY A 27 -10.71 -3.83 -13.88
N VAL A 28 -9.43 -3.73 -13.51
CA VAL A 28 -8.67 -2.48 -13.57
C VAL A 28 -8.42 -2.11 -15.02
N ASN A 29 -8.76 -0.88 -15.39
CA ASN A 29 -8.58 -0.33 -16.73
C ASN A 29 -7.74 0.95 -16.74
N HIS A 30 -7.14 1.32 -15.60
CA HIS A 30 -6.19 2.42 -15.53
C HIS A 30 -4.98 2.01 -14.70
N ILE A 31 -3.82 1.93 -15.34
CA ILE A 31 -2.57 1.52 -14.71
C ILE A 31 -1.62 2.70 -14.74
N VAL A 32 -1.14 3.10 -13.57
CA VAL A 32 -0.21 4.22 -13.41
C VAL A 32 1.08 3.67 -12.81
N PHE A 33 2.18 3.73 -13.55
CA PHE A 33 3.51 3.49 -12.97
C PHE A 33 4.02 4.76 -12.31
N VAL A 34 4.33 4.67 -11.00
CA VAL A 34 4.75 5.80 -10.18
C VAL A 34 6.19 5.59 -9.72
N GLN A 35 7.10 6.45 -10.17
CA GLN A 35 8.45 6.50 -9.63
C GLN A 35 8.55 7.59 -8.57
N ILE A 36 9.14 7.24 -7.42
CA ILE A 36 9.58 8.23 -6.43
C ILE A 36 11.00 8.66 -6.79
N GLU A 37 11.20 9.97 -6.97
CA GLU A 37 12.48 10.60 -7.24
C GLU A 37 13.11 11.13 -5.94
N ASP A 38 14.33 10.69 -5.66
CA ASP A 38 15.21 11.24 -4.64
C ASP A 38 16.68 10.98 -5.02
N GLU A 39 17.60 11.49 -4.19
CA GLU A 39 19.05 11.31 -4.38
C GLU A 39 19.51 9.84 -4.26
N ARG A 40 18.66 8.95 -3.72
CA ARG A 40 18.97 7.53 -3.48
C ARG A 40 18.57 6.63 -4.65
N THR A 41 17.86 7.17 -5.63
CA THR A 41 17.30 6.41 -6.74
C THR A 41 17.91 6.78 -8.07
N ARG A 42 18.23 5.75 -8.87
CA ARG A 42 18.52 5.96 -10.29
C ARG A 42 17.22 6.31 -10.99
N GLN A 43 17.30 7.23 -11.96
CA GLN A 43 16.16 7.53 -12.80
C GLN A 43 15.81 6.30 -13.66
N ILE A 44 14.54 5.92 -13.66
CA ILE A 44 14.07 4.72 -14.36
C ILE A 44 13.48 5.15 -15.70
N GLN A 45 13.72 4.35 -16.73
CA GLN A 45 13.08 4.52 -18.02
C GLN A 45 11.65 3.96 -17.97
N LEU A 46 10.73 4.71 -17.38
CA LEU A 46 9.34 4.26 -17.18
C LEU A 46 8.60 3.93 -18.49
N ASN A 47 8.92 4.64 -19.58
CA ASN A 47 8.39 4.31 -20.91
C ASN A 47 8.89 2.95 -21.40
N LEU A 48 10.17 2.64 -21.13
CA LEU A 48 10.76 1.35 -21.44
C LEU A 48 10.12 0.25 -20.58
N LEU A 49 9.94 0.48 -19.27
CA LEU A 49 9.25 -0.46 -18.38
C LEU A 49 7.83 -0.80 -18.90
N LYS A 50 7.04 0.22 -19.26
CA LYS A 50 5.71 0.04 -19.86
C LYS A 50 5.76 -0.81 -21.13
N SER A 51 6.69 -0.48 -22.04
CA SER A 51 6.90 -1.24 -23.28
C SER A 51 7.30 -2.69 -22.98
N ASN A 52 8.22 -2.90 -22.05
CA ASN A 52 8.73 -4.22 -21.66
C ASN A 52 7.65 -5.09 -21.03
N VAL A 53 6.79 -4.55 -20.15
CA VAL A 53 5.66 -5.30 -19.60
C VAL A 53 4.69 -5.73 -20.72
N SER A 54 4.40 -4.83 -21.65
CA SER A 54 3.55 -5.14 -22.82
C SER A 54 4.18 -6.22 -23.71
N ASN A 55 5.48 -6.10 -24.00
CA ASN A 55 6.23 -7.08 -24.78
C ASN A 55 6.28 -8.44 -24.08
N LEU A 56 6.42 -8.47 -22.76
CA LEU A 56 6.43 -9.71 -21.98
C LEU A 56 5.06 -10.42 -22.07
N LEU A 57 3.95 -9.68 -21.99
CA LEU A 57 2.62 -10.23 -22.24
C LEU A 57 2.44 -10.74 -23.68
N LYS A 58 3.01 -10.03 -24.67
CA LYS A 58 2.99 -10.45 -26.08
C LYS A 58 3.82 -11.72 -26.32
N ASP A 59 4.99 -11.82 -25.70
CA ASP A 59 5.85 -13.00 -25.76
C ASP A 59 5.12 -14.19 -25.14
N LEU A 60 4.49 -14.01 -23.96
CA LEU A 60 3.71 -15.06 -23.29
C LEU A 60 2.49 -15.50 -24.11
N LYS A 61 1.78 -14.55 -24.75
CA LYS A 61 0.73 -14.86 -25.73
C LYS A 61 1.26 -15.71 -26.88
N SER A 62 2.49 -15.48 -27.30
CA SER A 62 3.15 -16.20 -28.39
C SER A 62 3.70 -17.57 -27.95
N GLY A 63 3.75 -17.83 -26.65
CA GLY A 63 4.27 -19.08 -26.07
C GLY A 63 5.71 -19.01 -25.60
N PHE A 64 6.25 -17.81 -25.38
CA PHE A 64 7.62 -17.61 -24.90
C PHE A 64 7.59 -16.81 -23.60
N TYR A 65 8.47 -17.13 -22.67
CA TYR A 65 8.72 -16.29 -21.52
C TYR A 65 10.11 -15.68 -21.61
N ARG A 66 10.17 -14.35 -21.71
CA ARG A 66 11.41 -13.59 -21.62
C ARG A 66 11.67 -13.24 -20.17
N TYR A 67 12.63 -13.93 -19.56
CA TYR A 67 13.05 -13.67 -18.19
C TYR A 67 14.19 -12.66 -18.16
N TYR A 68 13.98 -11.51 -17.55
CA TYR A 68 15.00 -10.46 -17.46
C TYR A 68 15.89 -10.69 -16.22
N ILE A 69 17.16 -11.01 -16.46
CA ILE A 69 18.16 -11.21 -15.40
C ILE A 69 19.11 -10.01 -15.36
N GLY A 70 18.93 -9.16 -14.36
CA GLY A 70 19.79 -8.02 -14.11
C GLY A 70 19.85 -7.04 -15.29
N ASP A 71 21.00 -6.38 -15.44
CA ASP A 71 21.11 -5.15 -16.24
C ASP A 71 20.97 -5.32 -17.76
N ASN A 72 20.91 -6.53 -18.36
CA ASN A 72 20.69 -6.74 -19.81
C ASN A 72 20.73 -8.22 -20.29
N LYS A 73 20.59 -9.23 -19.41
CA LYS A 73 20.59 -10.65 -19.83
C LYS A 73 19.18 -11.20 -19.86
N ASP A 74 18.59 -11.18 -21.04
CA ASP A 74 17.29 -11.77 -21.28
C ASP A 74 17.48 -13.27 -21.59
N ARG A 75 16.80 -14.14 -20.85
CA ARG A 75 16.66 -15.56 -21.22
C ARG A 75 15.28 -15.76 -21.83
N LEU A 76 15.24 -16.08 -23.12
CA LEU A 76 14.00 -16.50 -23.75
C LEU A 76 13.78 -17.99 -23.51
N VAL A 77 12.66 -18.33 -22.89
CA VAL A 77 12.26 -19.70 -22.58
C VAL A 77 11.07 -20.08 -23.48
N PRO A 78 11.23 -21.05 -24.39
CA PRO A 78 10.10 -21.61 -25.12
C PRO A 78 9.21 -22.41 -24.15
N LEU A 79 7.94 -22.03 -24.01
CA LEU A 79 7.04 -22.68 -23.04
C LEU A 79 6.46 -23.98 -23.60
N ASP A 80 6.42 -24.17 -24.91
CA ASP A 80 6.00 -25.43 -25.53
C ASP A 80 6.91 -26.62 -25.16
N THR A 81 8.16 -26.38 -24.75
CA THR A 81 9.05 -27.43 -24.23
C THR A 81 8.83 -27.75 -22.75
N GLU A 82 8.17 -26.86 -22.01
CA GLU A 82 7.94 -27.00 -20.56
C GLU A 82 6.52 -27.47 -20.21
N TYR A 83 5.58 -27.35 -21.15
CA TYR A 83 4.17 -27.67 -20.97
C TYR A 83 3.70 -28.72 -21.98
N ASN A 84 2.71 -29.53 -21.59
CA ASN A 84 2.04 -30.39 -22.56
C ASN A 84 1.14 -29.55 -23.50
N THR A 85 0.76 -30.11 -24.65
CA THR A 85 0.00 -29.41 -25.70
C THR A 85 -1.29 -28.75 -25.19
N ASN A 86 -2.00 -29.39 -24.27
CA ASN A 86 -3.26 -28.88 -23.73
C ASN A 86 -3.02 -27.69 -22.79
N GLU A 87 -2.05 -27.80 -21.88
CA GLU A 87 -1.65 -26.72 -20.97
C GLU A 87 -1.13 -25.51 -21.73
N PHE A 88 -0.24 -25.75 -22.70
CA PHE A 88 0.33 -24.71 -23.55
C PHE A 88 -0.76 -23.94 -24.31
N THR A 89 -1.75 -24.66 -24.85
CA THR A 89 -2.89 -24.03 -25.54
C THR A 89 -3.71 -23.16 -24.59
N LYS A 90 -4.01 -23.65 -23.38
CA LYS A 90 -4.73 -22.88 -22.36
C LYS A 90 -3.97 -21.62 -21.96
N LEU A 91 -2.66 -21.73 -21.76
CA LEU A 91 -1.78 -20.60 -21.43
C LEU A 91 -1.84 -19.52 -22.50
N LYS A 92 -1.69 -19.90 -23.78
CA LYS A 92 -1.77 -18.95 -24.90
C LYS A 92 -3.11 -18.24 -24.96
N ILE A 93 -4.22 -18.95 -24.71
CA ILE A 93 -5.56 -18.36 -24.68
C ILE A 93 -5.68 -17.35 -23.53
N GLN A 94 -5.22 -17.70 -22.32
CA GLN A 94 -5.26 -16.80 -21.16
C GLN A 94 -4.47 -15.52 -21.42
N TYR A 95 -3.22 -15.64 -21.87
CA TYR A 95 -2.39 -14.48 -22.18
C TYR A 95 -2.88 -13.70 -23.39
N SER A 96 -3.54 -14.34 -24.36
CA SER A 96 -4.22 -13.63 -25.44
C SER A 96 -5.29 -12.70 -24.88
N SER A 97 -6.15 -13.21 -24.00
CA SER A 97 -7.22 -12.44 -23.37
C SER A 97 -6.70 -11.30 -22.50
N TRP A 98 -5.66 -11.54 -21.69
CA TRP A 98 -5.07 -10.50 -20.83
C TRP A 98 -4.34 -9.44 -21.65
N HIS A 99 -3.54 -9.85 -22.64
CA HIS A 99 -2.84 -8.92 -23.53
C HIS A 99 -3.84 -8.07 -24.34
N GLU A 100 -4.91 -8.65 -24.87
CA GLU A 100 -5.96 -7.90 -25.56
C GLU A 100 -6.66 -6.92 -24.62
N SER A 101 -6.88 -7.29 -23.35
CA SER A 101 -7.42 -6.37 -22.35
C SER A 101 -6.49 -5.19 -22.07
N CYS A 102 -5.16 -5.37 -22.13
CA CYS A 102 -4.19 -4.27 -22.07
C CYS A 102 -4.24 -3.32 -23.26
N LEU A 103 -4.64 -3.83 -24.43
CA LEU A 103 -4.65 -3.11 -25.71
C LEU A 103 -6.01 -2.50 -26.07
N LYS A 104 -7.10 -2.85 -25.39
CA LYS A 104 -8.38 -2.18 -25.56
C LYS A 104 -8.20 -0.68 -25.33
N ASP A 105 -8.85 0.13 -26.16
CA ASP A 105 -8.83 1.60 -26.05
C ASP A 105 -9.28 2.10 -24.65
N ASP A 106 -10.00 1.26 -23.91
CA ASP A 106 -10.46 1.54 -22.55
C ASP A 106 -9.38 1.40 -21.46
N THR A 107 -8.25 0.73 -21.75
CA THR A 107 -7.16 0.54 -20.78
C THR A 107 -6.11 1.63 -20.92
N ILE A 108 -6.12 2.57 -19.98
CA ILE A 108 -5.20 3.71 -19.97
C ILE A 108 -3.93 3.34 -19.20
N TRP A 109 -2.77 3.62 -19.81
CA TRP A 109 -1.46 3.42 -19.19
C TRP A 109 -0.73 4.75 -19.03
N GLU A 110 -0.61 5.20 -17.79
CA GLU A 110 0.08 6.44 -17.43
C GLU A 110 1.40 6.17 -16.70
N ILE A 111 2.26 7.18 -16.78
CA ILE A 111 3.55 7.20 -16.10
C ILE A 111 3.62 8.49 -15.30
N LYS A 112 4.03 8.39 -14.04
CA LYS A 112 4.18 9.52 -13.14
C LYS A 112 5.52 9.44 -12.43
N ARG A 113 6.15 10.60 -12.29
CA ARG A 113 7.32 10.80 -11.43
C ARG A 113 6.93 11.81 -10.38
N ILE A 114 7.26 11.51 -9.14
CA ILE A 114 6.94 12.35 -7.99
C ILE A 114 8.19 12.54 -7.16
N LYS A 115 8.40 13.74 -6.63
CA LYS A 115 9.48 13.94 -5.67
C LYS A 115 9.13 13.25 -4.36
N TYR A 116 10.13 12.69 -3.68
CA TYR A 116 9.93 12.03 -2.39
C TYR A 116 9.19 12.92 -1.37
N LEU A 117 9.52 14.21 -1.30
CA LEU A 117 8.86 15.17 -0.40
C LEU A 117 7.39 15.44 -0.75
N GLU A 118 6.97 15.13 -1.98
CA GLU A 118 5.60 15.31 -2.47
C GLU A 118 4.76 14.03 -2.31
N LEU A 119 5.34 12.93 -1.82
CA LEU A 119 4.70 11.61 -1.75
C LEU A 119 3.34 11.64 -1.04
N ARG A 120 3.28 12.30 0.13
CA ARG A 120 2.04 12.42 0.90
C ARG A 120 0.96 13.19 0.14
N GLN A 121 1.33 14.33 -0.46
CA GLN A 121 0.40 15.15 -1.23
C GLN A 121 -0.11 14.39 -2.45
N TYR A 122 0.76 13.63 -3.11
CA TYR A 122 0.40 12.79 -4.23
C TYR A 122 -0.60 11.69 -3.83
N ILE A 123 -0.34 10.94 -2.75
CA ILE A 123 -1.27 9.93 -2.22
C ILE A 123 -2.62 10.56 -1.84
N SER A 124 -2.61 11.73 -1.20
CA SER A 124 -3.82 12.50 -0.90
C SER A 124 -4.61 12.84 -2.17
N SER A 125 -3.93 13.25 -3.24
CA SER A 125 -4.56 13.56 -4.53
C SER A 125 -5.21 12.34 -5.19
N ILE A 126 -4.57 11.16 -5.08
CA ILE A 126 -5.13 9.90 -5.54
C ILE A 126 -6.42 9.60 -4.78
N HIS A 127 -6.38 9.67 -3.44
CA HIS A 127 -7.54 9.40 -2.59
C HIS A 127 -8.74 10.28 -2.94
N LYS A 128 -8.48 11.59 -3.10
CA LYS A 128 -9.50 12.59 -3.42
C LYS A 128 -10.12 12.35 -4.79
N LYS A 129 -9.31 11.95 -5.78
CA LYS A 129 -9.78 11.66 -7.14
C LYS A 129 -10.53 10.33 -7.23
N ASN A 130 -10.04 9.31 -6.55
CA ASN A 130 -10.60 7.97 -6.61
C ASN A 130 -10.37 7.19 -5.30
N LYS A 131 -11.43 7.10 -4.48
CA LYS A 131 -11.40 6.37 -3.20
C LYS A 131 -11.20 4.87 -3.35
N SER A 132 -11.55 4.30 -4.51
CA SER A 132 -11.39 2.87 -4.80
C SER A 132 -10.12 2.57 -5.61
N ALA A 133 -9.23 3.55 -5.78
CA ALA A 133 -7.92 3.29 -6.37
C ALA A 133 -7.13 2.33 -5.48
N ILE A 134 -6.26 1.53 -6.11
CA ILE A 134 -5.33 0.63 -5.45
C ILE A 134 -3.93 1.25 -5.52
N ILE A 135 -3.20 1.25 -4.42
CA ILE A 135 -1.76 1.52 -4.40
C ILE A 135 -1.06 0.18 -4.30
N ASP A 136 -0.24 -0.16 -5.29
CA ASP A 136 0.54 -1.40 -5.30
C ASP A 136 2.01 -1.10 -4.95
N VAL A 137 2.53 -1.83 -3.97
CA VAL A 137 3.92 -1.72 -3.49
C VAL A 137 4.71 -3.02 -3.66
N THR A 138 4.26 -3.93 -4.54
CA THR A 138 4.83 -5.27 -4.74
C THR A 138 6.34 -5.24 -4.95
N SER A 139 6.80 -4.35 -5.81
CA SER A 139 8.16 -4.38 -6.38
C SER A 139 8.95 -3.11 -6.09
N ILE A 140 8.51 -2.36 -5.08
CA ILE A 140 9.19 -1.17 -4.61
C ILE A 140 10.32 -1.55 -3.65
N LYS A 141 11.41 -0.77 -3.63
CA LYS A 141 12.47 -0.92 -2.62
C LYS A 141 11.88 -0.80 -1.21
N LYS A 142 12.32 -1.70 -0.31
CA LYS A 142 11.87 -1.79 1.09
C LYS A 142 11.86 -0.46 1.83
N VAL A 143 12.82 0.42 1.56
CA VAL A 143 12.93 1.74 2.18
C VAL A 143 11.67 2.59 2.00
N TYR A 144 11.00 2.50 0.84
CA TYR A 144 9.82 3.30 0.52
C TYR A 144 8.51 2.68 0.99
N ILE A 145 8.46 1.36 1.26
CA ILE A 145 7.23 0.69 1.68
C ILE A 145 6.71 1.33 2.97
N GLY A 146 7.60 1.56 3.94
CA GLY A 146 7.26 2.20 5.21
C GLY A 146 6.71 3.61 5.03
N ASP A 147 7.33 4.41 4.16
CA ASP A 147 6.93 5.80 3.92
C ASP A 147 5.59 5.89 3.18
N ILE A 148 5.39 5.05 2.15
CA ILE A 148 4.11 4.95 1.43
C ILE A 148 3.01 4.49 2.38
N PHE A 149 3.30 3.46 3.19
CA PHE A 149 2.38 2.94 4.18
C PHE A 149 1.97 4.03 5.18
N ALA A 150 2.93 4.74 5.76
CA ALA A 150 2.67 5.85 6.67
C ALA A 150 1.83 6.97 6.01
N CYS A 151 2.16 7.35 4.77
CA CYS A 151 1.37 8.33 4.02
C CYS A 151 -0.06 7.86 3.77
N CYS A 152 -0.26 6.59 3.40
CA CYS A 152 -1.58 6.00 3.21
C CYS A 152 -2.40 6.07 4.50
N LEU A 153 -1.80 5.73 5.65
CA LEU A 153 -2.49 5.84 6.94
C LEU A 153 -2.90 7.27 7.29
N LEU A 154 -1.99 8.24 7.12
CA LEU A 154 -2.26 9.65 7.40
C LEU A 154 -3.37 10.23 6.51
N GLU A 155 -3.48 9.73 5.28
CA GLU A 155 -4.51 10.15 4.32
C GLU A 155 -5.74 9.23 4.32
N ASN A 156 -5.86 8.31 5.28
CA ASN A 156 -6.94 7.33 5.40
C ASN A 156 -7.18 6.52 4.09
N PHE A 157 -6.09 6.18 3.40
CA PHE A 157 -6.09 5.39 2.19
C PHE A 157 -5.98 3.90 2.53
N GLY A 158 -7.10 3.18 2.40
CA GLY A 158 -7.20 1.78 2.83
C GLY A 158 -6.80 0.73 1.79
N ASN A 159 -6.59 1.09 0.52
CA ASN A 159 -6.35 0.11 -0.55
C ASN A 159 -4.87 0.00 -0.90
N LEU A 160 -4.04 -0.33 0.08
CA LEU A 160 -2.60 -0.48 -0.09
C LEU A 160 -2.23 -1.96 -0.19
N CYS A 161 -1.94 -2.42 -1.40
CA CYS A 161 -1.80 -3.84 -1.71
C CYS A 161 -0.39 -4.22 -2.15
N THR A 162 -0.08 -5.51 -2.02
CA THR A 162 1.13 -6.15 -2.54
C THR A 162 0.81 -7.55 -3.06
N PHE A 163 1.44 -7.95 -4.15
CA PHE A 163 1.38 -9.32 -4.64
C PHE A 163 2.41 -10.17 -3.90
N GLU A 164 1.94 -11.10 -3.07
CA GLU A 164 2.79 -11.97 -2.27
C GLU A 164 2.66 -13.42 -2.72
N LEU A 165 3.81 -14.06 -2.93
CA LEU A 165 3.85 -15.52 -3.07
C LEU A 165 3.77 -16.15 -1.67
N VAL A 166 2.84 -17.07 -1.48
CA VAL A 166 2.68 -17.81 -0.21
C VAL A 166 3.77 -18.89 -0.10
N GLY A 167 4.17 -19.46 -1.24
CA GLY A 167 5.23 -20.47 -1.35
C GLY A 167 6.62 -19.90 -1.67
N LYS A 168 7.65 -20.74 -1.52
CA LYS A 168 9.01 -20.41 -1.96
C LYS A 168 9.05 -20.33 -3.50
N PRO A 169 9.46 -19.19 -4.09
CA PRO A 169 9.59 -19.07 -5.53
C PRO A 169 10.65 -20.04 -6.08
N ASN A 170 10.36 -20.61 -7.25
CA ASN A 170 11.32 -21.42 -8.00
C ASN A 170 12.08 -20.54 -9.00
N TYR A 171 13.30 -20.13 -8.64
CA TYR A 171 14.13 -19.28 -9.49
C TYR A 171 14.81 -20.03 -10.65
N ASP A 172 14.90 -21.37 -10.58
CA ASP A 172 15.43 -22.19 -11.68
C ASP A 172 14.42 -22.30 -12.83
N LYS A 173 13.13 -22.26 -12.49
CA LYS A 173 11.98 -22.24 -13.41
C LYS A 173 11.13 -21.00 -13.17
N PRO A 174 11.59 -19.79 -13.53
CA PRO A 174 10.90 -18.54 -13.20
C PRO A 174 9.50 -18.42 -13.82
N TRP A 175 9.19 -19.14 -14.91
CA TRP A 175 7.81 -19.20 -15.42
C TRP A 175 6.81 -19.82 -14.42
N LYS A 176 7.29 -20.66 -13.48
CA LYS A 176 6.48 -21.23 -12.40
C LYS A 176 6.07 -20.23 -11.32
N THR A 177 6.62 -19.02 -11.33
CA THR A 177 6.21 -17.94 -10.42
C THR A 177 5.26 -16.95 -11.09
N LEU A 178 4.84 -17.20 -12.34
CA LEU A 178 3.91 -16.35 -13.07
C LEU A 178 2.46 -16.70 -12.74
N ILE A 179 1.60 -15.69 -12.72
CA ILE A 179 0.20 -15.79 -12.27
C ILE A 179 -0.66 -16.89 -12.93
N HIS A 180 -0.29 -17.40 -14.10
CA HIS A 180 -1.02 -18.50 -14.74
C HIS A 180 -0.78 -19.86 -14.05
N GLU A 181 0.32 -19.99 -13.30
CA GLU A 181 0.68 -21.17 -12.51
C GLU A 181 0.18 -21.09 -11.07
N LEU A 182 -0.37 -19.94 -10.67
CA LEU A 182 -0.66 -19.63 -9.27
C LEU A 182 -2.16 -19.56 -9.01
N GLU A 183 -2.62 -20.29 -8.01
CA GLU A 183 -3.98 -20.20 -7.49
C GLU A 183 -4.09 -19.10 -6.42
N GLU A 184 -5.06 -18.20 -6.60
CA GLU A 184 -5.31 -17.07 -5.67
C GLU A 184 -5.79 -17.60 -4.30
N GLY A 185 -5.17 -17.14 -3.22
CA GLY A 185 -5.45 -17.58 -1.85
C GLY A 185 -4.68 -18.83 -1.42
N LYS A 186 -4.02 -19.53 -2.35
CA LYS A 186 -3.22 -20.73 -2.06
C LYS A 186 -1.75 -20.54 -2.40
N ASP A 187 -1.43 -20.22 -3.65
CA ASP A 187 -0.05 -20.04 -4.10
C ASP A 187 0.40 -18.58 -4.03
N TYR A 188 -0.56 -17.66 -4.18
CA TYR A 188 -0.33 -16.23 -4.03
C TYR A 188 -1.52 -15.52 -3.38
N GLN A 189 -1.25 -14.36 -2.79
CA GLN A 189 -2.28 -13.45 -2.30
C GLN A 189 -1.98 -12.02 -2.76
N TYR A 190 -3.03 -11.31 -3.15
CA TYR A 190 -2.94 -9.86 -3.35
C TYR A 190 -3.35 -9.18 -2.04
N ALA A 191 -2.40 -9.14 -1.11
CA ALA A 191 -2.66 -8.80 0.28
C ALA A 191 -2.77 -7.29 0.48
N ASN A 192 -3.84 -6.86 1.15
CA ASN A 192 -3.97 -5.50 1.63
C ASN A 192 -3.20 -5.35 2.96
N LEU A 193 -2.16 -4.50 2.95
CA LEU A 193 -1.26 -4.30 4.07
C LEU A 193 -1.97 -3.73 5.31
N VAL A 194 -3.04 -2.94 5.12
CA VAL A 194 -3.83 -2.39 6.23
C VAL A 194 -4.93 -3.33 6.74
N GLU A 195 -5.08 -4.52 6.15
CA GLU A 195 -6.08 -5.51 6.58
C GLU A 195 -5.48 -6.74 7.24
N THR A 196 -4.15 -6.81 7.32
CA THR A 196 -3.43 -7.90 8.01
C THR A 196 -3.83 -7.98 9.49
N LEU A 197 -3.80 -9.19 10.06
CA LEU A 197 -4.14 -9.42 11.47
C LEU A 197 -3.24 -8.59 12.39
N ILE A 198 -1.93 -8.61 12.14
CA ILE A 198 -0.95 -7.84 12.92
C ILE A 198 -1.26 -6.35 12.88
N PHE A 199 -1.62 -5.81 11.70
CA PHE A 199 -1.99 -4.41 11.61
C PHE A 199 -3.27 -4.11 12.36
N LYS A 200 -4.33 -4.92 12.21
CA LYS A 200 -5.61 -4.73 12.92
C LYS A 200 -5.43 -4.74 14.43
N ASP A 201 -4.63 -5.66 14.95
CA ASP A 201 -4.35 -5.76 16.38
C ASP A 201 -3.51 -4.57 16.86
N SER A 202 -2.52 -4.16 16.07
CA SER A 202 -1.70 -2.97 16.34
C SER A 202 -2.54 -1.69 16.33
N ALA A 203 -3.44 -1.53 15.36
CA ALA A 203 -4.34 -0.39 15.25
C ALA A 203 -5.31 -0.31 16.44
N LYS A 204 -5.89 -1.44 16.86
CA LYS A 204 -6.71 -1.53 18.08
C LYS A 204 -5.90 -1.15 19.32
N ALA A 205 -4.67 -1.66 19.45
CA ALA A 205 -3.81 -1.35 20.59
C ALA A 205 -3.43 0.14 20.64
N ILE A 206 -3.15 0.77 19.49
CA ILE A 206 -2.91 2.21 19.39
C ILE A 206 -4.15 3.00 19.80
N LEU A 207 -5.33 2.61 19.32
CA LEU A 207 -6.59 3.27 19.67
C LEU A 207 -6.88 3.17 21.18
N ILE A 208 -6.67 2.00 21.79
CA ILE A 208 -6.81 1.82 23.25
C ILE A 208 -5.84 2.72 24.01
N ARG A 209 -4.63 2.97 23.47
CA ARG A 209 -3.67 3.89 24.10
C ARG A 209 -4.03 5.36 23.93
N THR A 210 -4.69 5.75 22.84
CA THR A 210 -5.08 7.15 22.59
C THR A 210 -6.42 7.53 23.22
N VAL A 211 -7.30 6.56 23.51
CA VAL A 211 -8.58 6.82 24.21
C VAL A 211 -8.41 7.49 25.57
N PRO A 212 -7.51 7.05 26.47
CA PRO A 212 -7.22 7.76 27.73
C PRO A 212 -6.78 9.21 27.51
N LEU A 213 -6.01 9.47 26.45
CA LEU A 213 -5.58 10.83 26.09
C LEU A 213 -6.76 11.68 25.63
N LEU A 214 -7.65 11.14 24.79
CA LEU A 214 -8.85 11.84 24.33
C LEU A 214 -9.84 12.10 25.48
N ILE A 215 -10.08 11.11 26.34
CA ILE A 215 -10.87 11.25 27.57
C ILE A 215 -10.25 12.31 28.46
N SER A 216 -8.92 12.32 28.58
CA SER A 216 -8.25 13.31 29.41
C SER A 216 -8.37 14.72 28.83
N ILE A 217 -8.27 14.90 27.51
CA ILE A 217 -8.48 16.22 26.88
C ILE A 217 -9.91 16.70 27.15
N LEU A 218 -10.91 15.85 26.90
CA LEU A 218 -12.32 16.18 27.15
C LEU A 218 -12.58 16.47 28.63
N GLY A 219 -12.01 15.67 29.52
CA GLY A 219 -12.10 15.85 30.97
C GLY A 219 -11.49 17.18 31.41
N THR A 220 -10.30 17.52 30.91
CA THR A 220 -9.64 18.81 31.21
C THR A 220 -10.50 19.98 30.74
N VAL A 221 -11.05 19.95 29.53
CA VAL A 221 -11.94 21.01 29.02
C VAL A 221 -13.16 21.17 29.92
N LEU A 222 -13.83 20.08 30.27
CA LEU A 222 -15.00 20.10 31.14
C LEU A 222 -14.67 20.66 32.53
N PHE A 223 -13.53 20.27 33.09
CA PHE A 223 -13.09 20.71 34.41
C PHE A 223 -12.75 22.20 34.44
N VAL A 224 -12.04 22.69 33.43
CA VAL A 224 -11.72 24.12 33.28
C VAL A 224 -13.01 24.94 33.14
N SER A 225 -13.97 24.48 32.33
CA SER A 225 -15.28 25.14 32.21
C SER A 225 -16.03 25.20 33.55
N LEU A 226 -16.11 24.08 34.28
CA LEU A 226 -16.73 24.03 35.60
C LEU A 226 -16.05 24.98 36.60
N THR A 227 -14.72 25.03 36.59
CA THR A 227 -13.95 25.92 37.46
C THR A 227 -14.24 27.38 37.14
N LEU A 228 -14.24 27.77 35.86
CA LEU A 228 -14.55 29.12 35.42
C LEU A 228 -15.97 29.52 35.82
N THR A 229 -16.96 28.65 35.62
CA THR A 229 -18.34 28.88 36.04
C THR A 229 -18.44 29.04 37.55
N ALA A 230 -17.79 28.15 38.32
CA ALA A 230 -17.79 28.21 39.78
C ALA A 230 -17.16 29.51 40.30
N VAL A 231 -16.02 29.91 39.74
CA VAL A 231 -15.34 31.16 40.10
C VAL A 231 -16.21 32.38 39.75
N PHE A 232 -16.90 32.37 38.62
CA PHE A 232 -17.78 33.45 38.21
C PHE A 232 -18.98 33.63 39.15
N PHE A 233 -19.62 32.53 39.58
CA PHE A 233 -20.81 32.59 40.43
C PHE A 233 -20.52 32.69 41.93
N PHE A 234 -19.44 32.06 42.42
CA PHE A 234 -19.15 31.93 43.86
C PHE A 234 -17.92 32.71 44.31
N GLY A 235 -17.16 33.30 43.39
CA GLY A 235 -15.94 34.03 43.69
C GLY A 235 -14.74 33.13 44.00
N PHE A 236 -13.54 33.73 43.91
CA PHE A 236 -12.25 33.03 44.04
C PHE A 236 -11.96 32.46 45.43
N SER A 237 -12.62 32.99 46.48
CA SER A 237 -12.38 32.62 47.87
C SER A 237 -13.26 31.47 48.37
N SER A 238 -14.16 30.94 47.55
CA SER A 238 -15.01 29.82 47.95
C SER A 238 -14.17 28.54 48.13
N LEU A 239 -14.42 27.81 49.23
CA LEU A 239 -13.82 26.47 49.46
C LEU A 239 -14.08 25.52 48.29
N PHE A 240 -15.23 25.70 47.63
CA PHE A 240 -15.58 24.97 46.42
C PHE A 240 -14.62 25.25 45.26
N ALA A 241 -14.34 26.52 44.96
CA ALA A 241 -13.39 26.89 43.89
C ALA A 241 -11.96 26.36 44.17
N GLN A 242 -11.52 26.37 45.44
CA GLN A 242 -10.22 25.83 45.83
C GLN A 242 -10.15 24.30 45.69
N ALA A 243 -11.19 23.57 46.14
CA ALA A 243 -11.26 22.12 46.01
C ALA A 243 -11.26 21.69 44.53
N VAL A 244 -12.03 22.39 43.69
CA VAL A 244 -12.05 22.18 42.24
C VAL A 244 -10.65 22.46 41.67
N SER A 245 -9.99 23.57 42.02
CA SER A 245 -8.65 23.87 41.51
C SER A 245 -7.61 22.79 41.84
N ILE A 246 -7.60 22.26 43.07
CA ILE A 246 -6.66 21.20 43.50
C ILE A 246 -6.90 19.91 42.72
N ILE A 247 -8.16 19.48 42.59
CA ILE A 247 -8.52 18.27 41.83
C ILE A 247 -8.11 18.44 40.36
N GLY A 248 -8.34 19.62 39.78
CA GLY A 248 -7.92 19.94 38.42
C GLY A 248 -6.41 19.83 38.22
N THR A 249 -5.59 20.34 39.14
CA THR A 249 -4.12 20.23 39.07
C THR A 249 -3.65 18.79 39.19
N VAL A 250 -4.20 18.00 40.12
CA VAL A 250 -3.85 16.58 40.29
C VAL A 250 -4.21 15.79 39.04
N LEU A 251 -5.40 15.99 38.48
CA LEU A 251 -5.81 15.37 37.21
C LEU A 251 -4.92 15.80 36.05
N GLY A 252 -4.51 17.08 36.00
CA GLY A 252 -3.56 17.59 35.01
C GLY A 252 -2.20 16.90 35.08
N ILE A 253 -1.66 16.68 36.29
CA ILE A 253 -0.39 15.96 36.50
C ILE A 253 -0.53 14.49 36.10
N ILE A 254 -1.62 13.82 36.50
CA ILE A 254 -1.88 12.42 36.14
C ILE A 254 -2.01 12.28 34.62
N SER A 255 -2.73 13.20 33.98
CA SER A 255 -2.86 13.26 32.52
C SER A 255 -1.50 13.39 31.84
N PHE A 256 -0.69 14.37 32.28
CA PHE A 256 0.66 14.57 31.76
C PHE A 256 1.51 13.32 31.93
N PHE A 257 1.45 12.69 33.11
CA PHE A 257 2.18 11.44 33.37
C PHE A 257 1.75 10.30 32.45
N LEU A 258 0.45 10.12 32.22
CA LEU A 258 -0.07 9.07 31.32
C LEU A 258 0.26 9.33 29.84
N ILE A 259 0.39 10.59 29.43
CA ILE A 259 0.84 10.98 28.08
C ILE A 259 2.31 10.62 27.87
N TYR A 260 3.19 10.93 28.83
CA TYR A 260 4.63 10.70 28.72
C TYR A 260 5.07 9.28 29.08
N PHE A 261 4.34 8.61 29.97
CA PHE A 261 4.59 7.25 30.43
C PHE A 261 3.36 6.37 30.19
N PRO A 262 3.05 6.04 28.93
CA PRO A 262 1.93 5.17 28.63
C PRO A 262 2.14 3.82 29.32
N ILE A 263 1.13 3.36 30.05
CA ILE A 263 1.15 2.07 30.75
C ILE A 263 1.41 0.98 29.70
N ARG A 264 2.61 0.41 29.71
CA ARG A 264 2.96 -0.73 28.87
C ARG A 264 2.32 -1.96 29.49
N GLY A 265 1.28 -2.48 28.86
CA GLY A 265 0.71 -3.78 29.23
C GLY A 265 1.81 -4.85 29.23
N LYS A 266 1.81 -5.70 30.27
CA LYS A 266 2.60 -6.93 30.30
C LYS A 266 2.00 -7.96 29.34
#